data_AF-A0A356EU19-F1
#
_entry.id   AF-A0A356EU19-F1
#
_cell.length_a   1.000
_cell.length_b   1.000
_cell.length_c   1.000
_cell.angle_alpha   90.00
_cell.angle_beta   90.00
_cell.angle_gamma   90.00
#
_symmetry.space_group_name_H-M   'P 1'
#
loop_
_entity.id
_entity.type
_entity.pdbx_description
1 polymer ?
#
loop_
_entity_poly.entity_id
_entity_poly.type
_entity_poly.pdbx_seq_one_letter_code
_entity_poly.pdbx_strand_id
1 'polypeptide(L)'
;MLGAWEFAISGGGYVPGEPAYLSFDVGGGLDRDGMQVWHYDGVAWNEYDARDLTYNGQYASFTVDGFSGYAVTGNPVPEPSLLGLLLPLGVALLRRRRRRDP
;
A
#
# COMPACT_ATOMS: atom_id res chain seq x y z
N MET A 1 4.02 1.91 -3.32
CA MET A 1 4.64 3.00 -2.56
C MET A 1 5.11 2.41 -1.23
N LEU A 2 6.28 2.83 -0.71
CA LEU A 2 6.84 2.32 0.53
C LEU A 2 7.00 3.52 1.49
N GLY A 3 6.40 3.44 2.66
CA GLY A 3 6.48 4.46 3.71
C GLY A 3 6.71 3.80 5.07
N ALA A 4 7.54 4.42 5.89
CA ALA A 4 7.82 4.01 7.26
C ALA A 4 7.74 5.23 8.18
N TRP A 5 7.15 5.04 9.35
CA TRP A 5 6.93 6.08 10.35
C TRP A 5 7.38 5.57 11.71
N GLU A 6 8.13 6.40 12.42
CA GLU A 6 8.53 6.13 13.81
C GLU A 6 7.89 7.18 14.72
N PHE A 7 7.33 6.73 15.82
CA PHE A 7 6.70 7.61 16.81
C PHE A 7 6.97 7.08 18.22
N ALA A 8 7.15 8.03 19.14
CA ALA A 8 7.38 7.76 20.55
C ALA A 8 6.44 8.64 21.37
N ILE A 9 5.93 8.11 22.49
CA ILE A 9 5.23 8.91 23.50
C ILE A 9 6.23 9.40 24.53
N SER A 10 6.28 10.71 24.71
CA SER A 10 6.94 11.37 25.83
C SER A 10 5.88 11.83 26.83
N GLY A 11 5.54 11.02 27.83
CA GLY A 11 4.58 11.36 28.88
C GLY A 11 3.98 10.15 29.58
N GLY A 12 3.66 10.27 30.87
CA GLY A 12 3.19 9.16 31.71
C GLY A 12 1.73 8.74 31.55
N GLY A 13 1.10 9.05 30.41
CA GLY A 13 -0.33 8.82 30.17
C GLY A 13 -0.67 7.52 29.45
N TYR A 14 0.33 6.81 28.92
CA TYR A 14 0.13 5.55 28.21
C TYR A 14 0.73 4.40 29.01
N VAL A 15 -0.05 3.35 29.19
CA VAL A 15 0.43 2.10 29.80
C VAL A 15 0.85 1.15 28.67
N PRO A 16 2.09 0.64 28.66
CA PRO A 16 2.50 -0.37 27.69
C PRO A 16 1.51 -1.54 27.62
N GLY A 17 1.09 -1.90 26.40
CA GLY A 17 0.05 -2.91 26.17
C GLY A 17 -1.36 -2.36 26.03
N GLU A 18 -1.59 -1.05 26.23
CA GLU A 18 -2.85 -0.43 25.81
C GLU A 18 -2.88 -0.25 24.29
N PRO A 19 -3.96 -0.66 23.61
CA PRO A 19 -4.05 -0.51 22.17
C PRO A 19 -4.09 0.97 21.77
N ALA A 20 -3.27 1.35 20.80
CA ALA A 20 -3.30 2.64 20.12
C ALA A 20 -3.75 2.46 18.68
N TYR A 21 -4.62 3.35 18.19
CA TYR A 21 -5.09 3.33 16.82
C TYR A 21 -4.24 4.24 15.93
N LEU A 22 -3.69 3.69 14.86
CA LEU A 22 -2.86 4.42 13.89
C LEU A 22 -3.60 4.56 12.57
N SER A 23 -3.31 5.66 11.87
CA SER A 23 -3.79 5.92 10.52
C SER A 23 -2.70 6.65 9.74
N PHE A 24 -2.24 6.06 8.64
CA PHE A 24 -1.18 6.61 7.80
C PHE A 24 -1.72 6.90 6.39
N ASP A 25 -1.35 8.05 5.82
CA ASP A 25 -1.53 8.29 4.39
C ASP A 25 -0.52 7.44 3.61
N VAL A 26 -1.01 6.43 2.90
CA VAL A 26 -0.21 5.49 2.10
C VAL A 26 -0.41 5.69 0.59
N GLY A 27 -1.19 6.71 0.21
CA GLY A 27 -1.60 6.96 -1.16
C GLY A 27 -2.67 5.99 -1.67
N GLY A 28 -3.20 6.32 -2.86
CA GLY A 28 -4.23 5.53 -3.53
C GLY A 28 -3.71 4.40 -4.43
N GLY A 29 -4.63 3.61 -4.96
CA GLY A 29 -4.34 2.59 -5.99
C GLY A 29 -3.68 1.31 -5.47
N LEU A 30 -3.75 1.05 -4.16
CA LEU A 30 -3.28 -0.19 -3.55
C LEU A 30 -4.41 -1.20 -3.38
N ASP A 31 -4.09 -2.48 -3.53
CA ASP A 31 -4.99 -3.58 -3.19
C ASP A 31 -4.90 -3.86 -1.69
N ARG A 32 -6.03 -3.77 -0.98
CA ARG A 32 -6.09 -4.01 0.46
C ARG A 32 -5.64 -5.42 0.81
N ASP A 33 -5.99 -6.43 0.02
CA ASP A 33 -5.64 -7.82 0.32
C ASP A 33 -4.16 -8.13 0.04
N GLY A 34 -3.49 -7.24 -0.71
CA GLY A 34 -2.04 -7.27 -0.93
C GLY A 34 -1.26 -6.34 0.01
N MET A 35 -1.90 -5.77 1.03
CA MET A 35 -1.22 -4.92 2.02
C MET A 35 -0.60 -5.76 3.13
N GLN A 36 0.60 -5.35 3.54
CA GLN A 36 1.31 -5.90 4.69
C GLN A 36 1.77 -4.76 5.59
N VAL A 37 1.72 -5.01 6.90
CA VAL A 37 2.23 -4.11 7.92
C VAL A 37 3.52 -4.68 8.49
N TRP A 38 4.49 -3.83 8.72
CA TRP A 38 5.78 -4.18 9.29
C TRP A 38 6.01 -3.38 10.56
N HIS A 39 6.65 -4.02 11.54
CA HIS A 39 7.02 -3.43 12.81
C HIS A 39 8.53 -3.55 13.01
N TYR A 40 9.17 -2.45 13.39
CA TYR A 40 10.58 -2.40 13.74
C TYR A 40 10.75 -2.61 15.24
N ASP A 41 11.36 -3.73 15.64
CA ASP A 41 11.56 -4.10 17.06
C ASP A 41 12.77 -3.44 17.72
N GLY A 42 13.41 -2.49 17.03
CA GLY A 42 14.68 -1.88 17.44
C GLY A 42 15.91 -2.49 16.77
N VAL A 43 15.78 -3.67 16.16
CA VAL A 43 16.87 -4.39 15.48
C VAL A 43 16.51 -4.76 14.05
N ALA A 44 15.29 -5.22 13.81
CA ALA A 44 14.82 -5.71 12.52
C ALA A 44 13.35 -5.35 12.25
N TRP A 45 13.01 -5.32 10.96
CA TRP A 45 11.63 -5.24 10.49
C TRP A 45 11.04 -6.64 10.43
N ASN A 46 9.94 -6.86 11.15
CA ASN A 46 9.18 -8.09 11.14
C ASN A 46 7.75 -7.81 10.67
N GLU A 47 7.12 -8.79 10.03
CA GLU A 47 5.71 -8.68 9.66
C GLU A 47 4.84 -8.57 10.92
N TYR A 48 3.91 -7.62 10.91
CA TYR A 48 2.99 -7.35 12.00
C TYR A 48 1.58 -7.81 11.60
N ASP A 49 0.99 -8.71 12.38
CA ASP A 49 -0.34 -9.28 12.15
C ASP A 49 -1.45 -8.27 12.51
N ALA A 50 -1.62 -7.24 11.69
CA ALA A 50 -2.66 -6.23 11.80
C ALA A 50 -4.03 -6.77 11.34
N ARG A 51 -4.66 -7.62 12.15
CA ARG A 51 -5.95 -8.26 11.82
C ARG A 51 -7.10 -7.27 11.58
N ASP A 52 -7.01 -6.09 12.17
CA ASP A 52 -7.96 -5.00 12.04
C ASP A 52 -7.55 -3.98 10.97
N LEU A 53 -6.58 -4.30 10.11
CA LEU A 53 -6.16 -3.42 9.02
C LEU A 53 -7.34 -3.07 8.11
N THR A 54 -7.59 -1.78 8.04
CA THR A 54 -8.55 -1.14 7.14
C THR A 54 -7.82 -0.22 6.16
N TYR A 55 -8.35 -0.10 4.95
CA TYR A 55 -7.83 0.82 3.94
C TYR A 55 -9.01 1.44 3.19
N ASN A 56 -9.05 2.77 3.14
CA ASN A 56 -10.16 3.53 2.54
C ASN A 56 -9.86 4.09 1.14
N GLY A 57 -8.76 3.64 0.51
CA GLY A 57 -8.32 4.16 -0.78
C GLY A 57 -7.27 5.28 -0.70
N GLN A 58 -6.87 5.69 0.51
CA GLN A 58 -5.79 6.65 0.75
C GLN A 58 -5.06 6.37 2.06
N TYR A 59 -5.81 6.05 3.11
CA TYR A 59 -5.29 5.83 4.46
C TYR A 59 -5.38 4.36 4.85
N ALA A 60 -4.29 3.85 5.43
CA ALA A 60 -4.25 2.55 6.08
C ALA A 60 -4.29 2.73 7.59
N SER A 61 -5.20 2.02 8.26
CA SER A 61 -5.44 2.17 9.70
C SER A 61 -5.54 0.83 10.41
N PHE A 62 -4.89 0.71 11.57
CA PHE A 62 -4.80 -0.52 12.37
C PHE A 62 -4.42 -0.22 13.82
N THR A 63 -4.60 -1.21 14.69
CA THR A 63 -4.27 -1.10 16.12
C THR A 63 -2.87 -1.66 16.41
N VAL A 64 -2.15 -0.99 17.30
CA VAL A 64 -0.84 -1.40 17.82
C VAL A 64 -0.82 -1.45 19.35
N ASP A 65 0.04 -2.28 19.92
CA ASP A 65 0.23 -2.44 21.38
C ASP A 65 1.54 -1.81 21.89
N GLY A 66 2.32 -1.20 21.01
CA GLY A 66 3.59 -0.56 21.32
C GLY A 66 4.00 0.52 20.33
N PHE A 67 4.88 1.40 20.81
CA PHE A 67 5.43 2.53 20.06
C PHE A 67 6.81 2.22 19.50
N SER A 68 6.98 2.36 18.18
CA SER A 68 8.24 2.14 17.47
C SER A 68 8.10 2.58 15.99
N GLY A 69 8.91 2.00 15.10
CA GLY A 69 8.76 2.11 13.65
C GLY A 69 7.68 1.16 13.09
N TYR A 70 6.77 1.69 12.28
CA TYR A 70 5.80 0.93 11.51
C TYR A 70 5.87 1.29 10.02
N ALA A 71 5.71 0.31 9.15
CA ALA A 71 5.67 0.52 7.71
C ALA A 71 4.49 -0.22 7.08
N VAL A 72 3.95 0.34 6.01
CA VAL A 72 2.89 -0.30 5.21
C VAL A 72 3.41 -0.47 3.80
N THR A 73 3.29 -1.69 3.30
CA THR A 73 3.64 -2.04 1.92
C THR A 73 2.40 -2.58 1.24
N GLY A 74 2.20 -2.28 -0.04
CA GLY A 74 1.05 -2.77 -0.77
C GLY A 74 1.34 -2.93 -2.26
N ASN A 75 0.67 -3.89 -2.87
CA ASN A 75 0.71 -4.07 -4.32
C ASN A 75 -0.20 -3.06 -5.01
N PRO A 76 0.28 -2.41 -6.09
CA PRO A 76 -0.57 -1.54 -6.89
C PRO A 76 -1.65 -2.36 -7.60
N VAL A 77 -2.87 -1.84 -7.62
CA VAL A 77 -3.98 -2.38 -8.43
C VAL A 77 -3.66 -2.08 -9.91
N PRO A 78 -3.63 -3.08 -10.80
CA PRO A 78 -3.43 -2.84 -12.22
C PRO A 78 -4.55 -1.95 -12.78
N GLU A 79 -4.20 -0.79 -13.31
CA GLU A 79 -5.19 0.08 -13.97
C GLU A 79 -5.68 -0.58 -15.27
N PRO A 80 -7.00 -0.82 -15.45
CA PRO A 80 -7.53 -1.45 -16.66
C PRO A 80 -7.36 -0.60 -17.93
N SER A 81 -7.10 0.70 -17.77
CA SER A 81 -7.08 1.71 -18.83
C SER A 81 -5.98 1.51 -19.88
N LEU A 82 -4.80 1.04 -19.49
CA LEU A 82 -3.65 0.93 -20.39
C LEU A 82 -3.75 -0.30 -21.31
N LEU A 83 -4.30 -1.41 -20.81
CA LEU A 83 -4.50 -2.62 -21.60
C LEU A 83 -5.59 -2.44 -22.67
N GLY A 84 -6.62 -1.66 -22.37
CA GLY A 84 -7.68 -1.31 -23.33
C GLY A 84 -7.19 -0.44 -24.50
N LEU A 85 -6.16 0.40 -24.30
CA LEU A 85 -5.62 1.31 -25.31
C LEU A 85 -4.62 0.67 -26.28
N LEU A 86 -3.92 -0.39 -25.86
CA LEU A 86 -2.95 -1.09 -26.70
C LEU A 86 -3.61 -1.92 -27.82
N LEU A 87 -4.81 -2.45 -27.58
CA LEU A 87 -5.56 -3.26 -28.54
C LEU A 87 -6.00 -2.47 -29.80
N PRO A 88 -6.65 -1.29 -29.71
CA PRO A 88 -7.05 -0.55 -30.90
C PRO A 88 -5.86 0.00 -31.69
N LEU A 89 -4.76 0.36 -31.01
CA LEU A 89 -3.54 0.86 -31.67
C LEU A 89 -2.83 -0.25 -32.47
N GLY A 90 -2.74 -1.45 -31.90
CA GLY A 90 -2.19 -2.63 -32.59
C GLY A 90 -3.00 -3.00 -33.84
N VAL A 91 -4.33 -2.98 -33.75
CA VAL A 91 -5.22 -3.24 -34.90
C VAL A 91 -5.09 -2.14 -35.96
N ALA A 92 -5.00 -0.87 -35.57
CA ALA A 92 -4.85 0.25 -36.50
C ALA A 92 -3.51 0.20 -37.27
N LEU A 93 -2.41 -0.16 -36.61
CA LEU A 93 -1.09 -0.29 -37.24
C LEU A 93 -1.03 -1.49 -38.20
N LEU A 94 -1.61 -2.63 -37.82
CA LEU A 94 -1.72 -3.81 -38.70
C LEU A 94 -2.56 -3.53 -39.94
N ARG A 95 -3.66 -2.77 -39.79
CA ARG A 95 -4.54 -2.37 -40.91
C ARG A 95 -3.86 -1.38 -41.86
N ARG A 96 -3.01 -0.48 -41.34
CA ARG A 96 -2.22 0.46 -42.15
C ARG A 96 -1.11 -0.23 -42.95
N ARG A 97 -0.50 -1.28 -42.40
CA ARG A 97 0.55 -2.05 -43.06
C ARG A 97 0.01 -2.85 -44.26
N ARG A 98 -1.15 -3.50 -44.10
CA ARG A 98 -1.83 -4.25 -45.19
C ARG A 98 -2.33 -3.41 -46.37
N ARG A 99 -2.48 -2.08 -46.20
CA ARG A 99 -2.89 -1.16 -47.29
C ARG A 99 -1.71 -0.60 -48.09
N ARG A 100 -0.47 -0.94 -47.73
CA ARG A 100 0.75 -0.42 -48.37
C ARG A 100 1.47 -1.43 -49.26
N ASP A 101 0.96 -2.65 -49.40
CA ASP A 101 1.48 -3.62 -50.37
C ASP A 101 0.63 -3.53 -51.66
N PRO A 102 1.19 -3.01 -52.78
CA PRO A 102 0.57 -3.04 -54.11
C PRO A 102 0.68 -4.41 -54.79
#